data_AF-A0A1L9RCA2-F1
#
_entry.id   AF-A0A1L9RCA2-F1
#
_cell.length_a   1.000
_cell.length_b   1.000
_cell.length_c   1.000
_cell.angle_alpha   90.00
_cell.angle_beta   90.00
_cell.angle_gamma   90.00
#
_symmetry.space_group_name_H-M   'P 1'
#
loop_
_entity.id
_entity.type
_entity.pdbx_description
1 polymer ?
#
loop_
_entity_poly.entity_id
_entity_poly.type
_entity_poly.pdbx_seq_one_letter_code
_entity_poly.pdbx_strand_id
1 'polypeptide(L)'
;MSALATGSTSPPDSGMKTTKAKTKEAAEMDRHNFLRDLPPRTPQVVATNVRTIKSAVTKHLKDDAKLQYLVVHYVPTQVVQTLVENPRSRGSTASRIFYDENLRVLVIKFLIKIYEVASRELRYRINGWGSSARPQE
;
A
#
# COMPACT_ATOMS: atom_id res chain seq x y z
N MET A 1 64.18 -31.70 -4.05
CA MET A 1 63.27 -32.26 -3.03
C MET A 1 62.25 -31.21 -2.66
N SER A 2 60.99 -31.60 -2.63
CA SER A 2 59.79 -30.76 -2.53
C SER A 2 59.46 -30.31 -1.10
N ALA A 3 58.74 -29.18 -1.06
CA ALA A 3 57.79 -28.62 -0.10
C ALA A 3 57.59 -29.26 1.30
N LEU A 4 57.35 -28.40 2.30
CA LEU A 4 56.18 -28.53 3.18
C LEU A 4 55.85 -27.22 3.92
N ALA A 5 54.54 -27.02 4.06
CA ALA A 5 53.86 -25.81 4.53
C ALA A 5 53.99 -25.57 6.03
N THR A 6 53.87 -24.31 6.43
CA THR A 6 53.39 -23.93 7.76
C THR A 6 52.14 -23.08 7.58
N GLY A 7 51.04 -23.55 8.17
CA GLY A 7 49.78 -22.83 8.33
C GLY A 7 49.46 -22.66 9.81
N SER A 8 48.36 -21.93 10.06
CA SER A 8 47.73 -21.61 11.36
C SER A 8 48.33 -20.37 12.05
N THR A 9 47.58 -19.37 12.52
CA THR A 9 46.17 -19.30 12.95
C THR A 9 45.67 -17.85 12.86
N SER A 10 44.39 -17.68 12.52
CA SER A 10 43.60 -16.44 12.50
C SER A 10 43.54 -15.68 13.84
N PRO A 11 43.15 -14.39 13.84
CA PRO A 11 42.90 -13.61 15.07
C PRO A 11 41.50 -13.89 15.64
N PRO A 12 41.30 -13.93 16.97
CA PRO A 12 39.98 -13.86 17.55
C PRO A 12 39.68 -12.46 18.10
N ASP A 13 38.53 -11.96 17.66
CA ASP A 13 37.51 -11.34 18.51
C ASP A 13 37.84 -10.01 19.22
N SER A 14 37.39 -8.91 18.61
CA SER A 14 36.82 -7.80 19.38
C SER A 14 35.43 -7.51 18.85
N GLY A 15 34.46 -8.26 19.37
CA GLY A 15 33.04 -8.09 19.08
C GLY A 15 32.52 -6.70 19.42
N MET A 16 32.29 -5.87 18.39
CA MET A 16 31.38 -4.73 18.47
C MET A 16 29.93 -5.24 18.51
N LYS A 17 29.46 -5.57 19.71
CA LYS A 17 28.03 -5.70 20.02
C LYS A 17 27.45 -4.33 20.36
N THR A 18 27.04 -3.53 19.36
CA THR A 18 26.06 -2.42 19.57
C THR A 18 25.56 -1.83 18.25
N THR A 19 24.74 -2.56 17.49
CA THR A 19 24.09 -1.99 16.27
C THR A 19 22.69 -2.57 16.02
N LYS A 20 21.87 -2.77 17.06
CA LYS A 20 20.45 -3.14 16.87
C LYS A 20 19.45 -2.01 17.14
N ALA A 21 19.82 -0.99 17.93
CA ALA A 21 18.94 0.13 18.25
C ALA A 21 18.96 1.23 17.16
N LYS A 22 20.15 1.55 16.64
CA LYS A 22 20.36 2.63 15.65
C LYS A 22 19.65 2.38 14.31
N THR A 23 19.39 1.12 13.97
CA THR A 23 18.75 0.72 12.71
C THR A 23 17.23 0.88 12.73
N LYS A 24 16.59 0.81 13.92
CA LYS A 24 15.13 0.97 14.02
C LYS A 24 14.71 2.43 13.95
N GLU A 25 15.45 3.31 14.63
CA GLU A 25 15.20 4.75 14.67
C GLU A 25 15.37 5.39 13.30
N ALA A 26 16.41 5.00 12.55
CA ALA A 26 16.61 5.46 11.17
C ALA A 26 15.47 5.02 10.23
N ALA A 27 15.02 3.77 10.33
CA ALA A 27 13.92 3.26 9.52
C ALA A 27 12.56 3.90 9.87
N GLU A 28 12.35 4.31 11.13
CA GLU A 28 11.18 5.08 11.53
C GLU A 28 11.22 6.51 11.02
N MET A 29 12.39 7.18 11.06
CA MET A 29 12.58 8.50 10.46
C MET A 29 12.34 8.49 8.95
N ASP A 30 12.86 7.47 8.24
CA ASP A 30 12.65 7.33 6.79
C ASP A 30 11.18 7.10 6.45
N ARG A 31 10.45 6.31 7.26
CA ARG A 31 8.99 6.18 7.14
C ARG A 31 8.26 7.48 7.36
N HIS A 32 8.68 8.25 8.37
CA HIS A 32 8.07 9.54 8.64
C HIS A 32 8.28 10.50 7.47
N ASN A 33 9.45 10.49 6.84
CA ASN A 33 9.74 11.30 5.67
C ASN A 33 8.93 10.87 4.43
N PHE A 34 8.83 9.57 4.18
CA PHE A 34 8.06 9.02 3.05
C PHE A 34 6.55 9.34 3.14
N LEU A 35 6.01 9.43 4.36
CA LEU A 35 4.60 9.66 4.61
C LEU A 35 4.26 11.12 4.96
N ARG A 36 5.24 12.03 5.03
CA ARG A 36 5.05 13.39 5.58
C ARG A 36 4.01 14.22 4.83
N ASP A 37 3.91 14.02 3.52
CA ASP A 37 3.05 14.84 2.63
C ASP A 37 1.64 14.25 2.49
N LEU A 38 1.33 13.18 3.24
CA LEU A 38 -0.01 12.58 3.23
C LEU A 38 -0.98 13.37 4.10
N PRO A 39 -2.26 13.46 3.72
CA PRO A 39 -3.27 14.07 4.55
C PRO A 39 -3.32 13.42 5.94
N PRO A 40 -3.55 14.20 7.00
CA PRO A 40 -3.75 13.65 8.33
C PRO A 40 -4.93 12.67 8.30
N ARG A 41 -4.83 11.58 9.07
CA ARG A 41 -5.81 10.49 9.12
C ARG A 41 -5.93 9.63 7.85
N THR A 42 -4.92 9.65 6.97
CA THR A 42 -4.86 8.68 5.89
C THR A 42 -4.91 7.25 6.47
N PRO A 43 -5.85 6.39 6.05
CA PRO A 43 -5.97 5.06 6.60
C PRO A 43 -4.73 4.24 6.27
N GLN A 44 -4.33 3.42 7.26
CA GLN A 44 -3.17 2.55 7.16
C GLN A 44 -3.62 1.11 7.40
N VAL A 45 -3.16 0.21 6.55
CA VAL A 45 -3.45 -1.22 6.65
C VAL A 45 -2.18 -2.04 6.52
N VAL A 46 -2.20 -3.25 7.05
CA VAL A 46 -1.14 -4.25 6.83
C VAL A 46 -1.65 -5.26 5.82
N ALA A 47 -0.92 -5.42 4.72
CA ALA A 47 -1.27 -6.42 3.72
C ALA A 47 -0.02 -6.96 3.03
N THR A 48 0.12 -8.28 3.04
CA THR A 48 1.27 -8.97 2.47
C THR A 48 1.02 -9.54 1.09
N ASN A 49 -0.24 -9.60 0.62
CA ASN A 49 -0.64 -10.26 -0.62
C ASN A 49 -1.62 -9.39 -1.43
N VAL A 50 -1.65 -9.58 -2.75
CA VAL A 50 -2.54 -8.87 -3.69
C VAL A 50 -4.02 -8.95 -3.28
N ARG A 51 -4.48 -10.13 -2.87
CA ARG A 51 -5.88 -10.35 -2.47
C ARG A 51 -6.26 -9.48 -1.26
N THR A 52 -5.37 -9.37 -0.29
CA THR A 52 -5.58 -8.59 0.93
C THR A 52 -5.55 -7.09 0.62
N ILE A 53 -4.64 -6.64 -0.26
CA ILE A 53 -4.59 -5.26 -0.75
C ILE A 53 -5.90 -4.90 -1.46
N LYS A 54 -6.36 -5.74 -2.39
CA LYS A 54 -7.61 -5.53 -3.12
C LYS A 54 -8.82 -5.47 -2.18
N SER A 55 -8.86 -6.35 -1.18
CA SER A 55 -9.92 -6.37 -0.17
C SER A 55 -9.91 -5.09 0.67
N ALA A 56 -8.74 -4.64 1.13
CA ALA A 56 -8.59 -3.40 1.89
C ALA A 56 -9.02 -2.18 1.06
N VAL A 57 -8.57 -2.09 -0.19
CA VAL A 57 -8.97 -1.04 -1.13
C VAL A 57 -10.49 -1.02 -1.30
N THR A 58 -11.10 -2.17 -1.56
CA THR A 58 -12.55 -2.27 -1.77
C THR A 58 -13.34 -1.89 -0.52
N LYS A 59 -12.86 -2.31 0.66
CA LYS A 59 -13.50 -1.98 1.93
C LYS A 59 -13.46 -0.48 2.20
N HIS A 60 -12.27 0.12 2.14
CA HIS A 60 -12.13 1.55 2.43
C HIS A 60 -12.82 2.45 1.41
N LEU A 61 -12.88 2.07 0.13
CA LEU A 61 -13.66 2.82 -0.87
C LEU A 61 -15.18 2.68 -0.70
N LYS A 62 -15.65 1.58 -0.11
CA LYS A 62 -17.08 1.42 0.24
C LYS A 62 -17.44 2.24 1.48
N ASP A 63 -16.56 2.24 2.48
CA ASP A 63 -16.76 2.91 3.76
C ASP A 63 -16.60 4.44 3.61
N ASP A 64 -15.65 4.90 2.78
CA ASP A 64 -15.42 6.31 2.47
C ASP A 64 -15.22 6.53 0.97
N ALA A 65 -16.29 6.96 0.30
CA ALA A 65 -16.27 7.26 -1.13
C ALA A 65 -15.38 8.47 -1.50
N LYS A 66 -14.91 9.25 -0.52
CA LYS A 66 -14.01 10.40 -0.71
C LYS A 66 -12.55 10.06 -0.41
N LEU A 67 -12.24 8.79 -0.16
CA LEU A 67 -10.91 8.34 0.17
C LEU A 67 -9.90 8.65 -0.96
N GLN A 68 -8.93 9.52 -0.68
CA GLN A 68 -7.93 9.92 -1.68
C GLN A 68 -6.65 9.09 -1.61
N TYR A 69 -6.30 8.59 -0.43
CA TYR A 69 -5.04 7.87 -0.17
C TYR A 69 -5.28 6.66 0.74
N LEU A 70 -4.51 5.60 0.53
CA LEU A 70 -4.43 4.44 1.42
C LEU A 70 -2.96 4.02 1.56
N VAL A 71 -2.49 3.87 2.79
CA VAL A 71 -1.14 3.38 3.08
C VAL A 71 -1.22 1.89 3.42
N VAL A 72 -0.35 1.10 2.82
CA VAL A 72 -0.25 -0.34 3.01
C VAL A 72 1.16 -0.68 3.47
N HIS A 73 1.27 -1.26 4.66
CA HIS A 73 2.54 -1.66 5.25
C HIS A 73 2.84 -3.14 5.01
N TYR A 74 4.14 -3.47 5.04
CA TYR A 74 4.68 -4.82 4.89
C TYR A 74 4.38 -5.47 3.54
N VAL A 75 4.33 -4.68 2.47
CA VAL A 75 4.09 -5.19 1.12
C VAL A 75 5.39 -5.75 0.54
N PRO A 76 5.44 -7.02 0.11
CA PRO A 76 6.59 -7.58 -0.58
C PRO A 76 6.76 -6.97 -1.99
N THR A 77 8.00 -6.78 -2.44
CA THR A 77 8.29 -6.23 -3.78
C THR A 77 7.62 -7.03 -4.91
N GLN A 78 7.57 -8.37 -4.81
CA GLN A 78 6.90 -9.25 -5.77
C GLN A 78 5.39 -8.93 -5.93
N VAL A 79 4.74 -8.56 -4.83
CA VAL A 79 3.34 -8.16 -4.83
C VAL A 79 3.16 -6.83 -5.55
N VAL A 80 4.08 -5.88 -5.33
CA VAL A 80 4.07 -4.59 -6.03
C VAL A 80 4.27 -4.77 -7.53
N GLN A 81 5.22 -5.62 -7.95
CA GLN A 81 5.43 -5.96 -9.36
C GLN A 81 4.15 -6.53 -9.99
N THR A 82 3.50 -7.48 -9.33
CA THR A 82 2.22 -8.03 -9.78
C THR A 82 1.14 -6.95 -9.92
N LEU A 83 1.08 -6.00 -8.98
CA LEU A 83 0.16 -4.87 -9.06
C LEU A 83 0.49 -3.95 -10.25
N VAL A 84 1.76 -3.75 -10.60
CA VAL A 84 2.22 -2.96 -11.77
C VAL A 84 1.87 -3.62 -13.08
N GLU A 85 2.21 -4.90 -13.22
CA GLU A 85 1.98 -5.67 -14.44
C GLU A 85 0.50 -5.92 -14.71
N ASN A 86 -0.30 -6.04 -13.65
CA ASN A 86 -1.73 -6.30 -13.78
C ASN A 86 -2.56 -5.23 -13.07
N PRO A 87 -2.85 -4.08 -13.72
CA PRO A 87 -3.62 -2.99 -13.12
C PRO A 87 -5.00 -3.40 -12.61
N ARG A 88 -5.64 -4.43 -13.22
CA ARG A 88 -6.94 -4.96 -12.78
C ARG A 88 -6.89 -5.60 -11.38
N SER A 89 -5.70 -5.98 -10.92
CA SER A 89 -5.50 -6.56 -9.59
C SER A 89 -5.65 -5.54 -8.45
N ARG A 90 -5.48 -4.24 -8.74
CA ARG A 90 -5.65 -3.12 -7.79
C ARG A 90 -7.12 -2.77 -7.51
N GLY A 91 -8.04 -3.28 -8.33
CA GLY A 91 -9.45 -2.88 -8.33
C GLY A 91 -9.82 -2.11 -9.60
N SER A 92 -11.13 -1.85 -9.78
CA SER A 92 -11.65 -1.15 -10.96
C SER A 92 -11.39 0.37 -10.95
N THR A 93 -10.77 0.89 -9.89
CA THR A 93 -10.62 2.32 -9.65
C THR A 93 -9.30 2.82 -10.22
N ALA A 94 -9.36 3.91 -10.99
CA ALA A 94 -8.16 4.62 -11.45
C ALA A 94 -7.30 5.02 -10.24
N SER A 95 -6.07 4.52 -10.18
CA SER A 95 -5.18 4.73 -9.03
C SER A 95 -3.71 4.81 -9.46
N ARG A 96 -2.94 5.61 -8.72
CA ARG A 96 -1.46 5.63 -8.78
C ARG A 96 -0.90 4.94 -7.55
N ILE A 97 0.25 4.29 -7.71
CA ILE A 97 0.94 3.67 -6.60
C ILE A 97 2.32 4.28 -6.43
N PHE A 98 2.77 4.38 -5.18
CA PHE A 98 4.11 4.77 -4.79
C PHE A 98 4.61 3.73 -3.82
N TYR A 99 5.80 3.18 -4.03
CA TYR A 99 6.32 2.12 -3.20
C TYR A 99 7.74 2.46 -2.78
N ASP A 100 8.01 2.31 -1.48
CA ASP A 100 9.35 2.32 -0.92
C ASP A 100 9.74 0.89 -0.55
N GLU A 101 10.75 0.37 -1.24
CA GLU A 101 11.24 -0.99 -1.05
C GLU A 101 11.98 -1.19 0.28
N ASN A 102 12.73 -0.17 0.73
CA ASN A 102 13.47 -0.22 1.98
C ASN A 102 12.50 -0.31 3.17
N LEU A 103 11.39 0.41 3.07
CA LEU A 103 10.39 0.50 4.12
C LEU A 103 9.28 -0.56 4.01
N ARG A 104 9.17 -1.20 2.84
CA ARG A 104 8.07 -2.09 2.44
C ARG A 104 6.70 -1.42 2.59
N VAL A 105 6.62 -0.14 2.21
CA VAL A 105 5.41 0.67 2.33
C VAL A 105 4.92 1.04 0.93
N LEU A 106 3.66 0.72 0.67
CA LEU A 106 2.94 1.05 -0.56
C LEU A 106 1.88 2.11 -0.25
N VAL A 107 1.93 3.23 -0.96
CA VAL A 107 0.89 4.26 -0.94
C VAL A 107 0.07 4.15 -2.21
N ILE A 108 -1.25 4.05 -2.06
CA ILE A 108 -2.20 4.03 -3.17
C ILE A 108 -2.92 5.38 -3.17
N LYS A 109 -2.79 6.14 -4.26
CA LYS A 109 -3.54 7.37 -4.51
C LYS A 109 -4.72 7.06 -5.44
N PHE A 110 -5.93 7.28 -4.97
CA PHE A 110 -7.14 7.11 -5.78
C PHE A 110 -7.39 8.36 -6.62
N LEU A 111 -7.52 8.17 -7.93
CA LEU A 111 -7.92 9.21 -8.87
C LEU A 111 -9.44 9.16 -9.01
N ILE A 112 -10.15 9.48 -7.92
CA ILE A 112 -11.61 9.57 -7.95
C ILE A 112 -11.95 10.71 -8.91
N LYS A 113 -12.48 10.38 -10.09
CA LYS A 113 -13.07 11.38 -10.97
C LYS A 113 -14.36 11.82 -10.27
N ILE A 114 -14.45 13.10 -9.93
CA ILE A 114 -15.65 13.76 -9.37
C ILE A 114 -16.92 13.36 -10.17
N TYR A 115 -16.76 13.09 -11.47
CA TYR A 115 -17.79 12.58 -12.37
C TYR A 115 -18.40 11.21 -11.99
N GLU A 116 -17.69 10.29 -11.35
CA GLU A 116 -18.29 8.98 -10.96
C GLU A 116 -19.28 9.14 -9.80
N VAL A 117 -19.00 10.03 -8.86
CA VAL A 117 -19.92 10.37 -7.75
C VAL A 117 -21.17 11.05 -8.32
N ALA A 118 -20.97 12.06 -9.19
CA ALA A 118 -22.07 12.76 -9.85
C ALA A 118 -22.89 11.81 -10.75
N SER A 119 -22.25 10.89 -11.48
CA SER A 119 -22.95 9.92 -12.35
C SER A 119 -23.73 8.88 -11.56
N ARG A 120 -23.23 8.46 -10.39
CA ARG A 120 -23.92 7.53 -9.49
C ARG A 120 -25.14 8.20 -8.86
N GLU A 121 -25.00 9.45 -8.43
CA GLU A 121 -26.09 10.25 -7.89
C GLU A 121 -27.14 10.60 -8.96
N LEU A 122 -26.71 10.87 -10.20
CA LEU A 122 -27.61 11.05 -11.35
C LEU A 122 -28.40 9.78 -11.66
N ARG A 123 -27.76 8.59 -11.66
CA ARG A 123 -28.45 7.31 -11.89
C ARG A 123 -29.48 7.01 -10.80
N TYR A 124 -29.17 7.32 -9.53
CA TYR A 124 -30.15 7.16 -8.45
C TYR A 124 -31.35 8.09 -8.62
N ARG A 125 -31.14 9.33 -9.07
CA ARG A 125 -32.25 10.27 -9.34
C ARG A 125 -33.06 9.92 -10.58
N ILE A 126 -32.42 9.44 -11.65
CA ILE A 126 -33.12 9.01 -12.87
C ILE A 126 -33.95 7.75 -12.63
N ASN A 127 -33.45 6.80 -11.84
CA ASN A 127 -34.19 5.57 -11.52
C ASN A 127 -35.20 5.75 -10.37
N GLY A 128 -35.06 6.80 -9.55
CA GLY A 128 -36.01 7.16 -8.50
C GLY A 128 -37.26 7.92 -8.99
N TRP A 129 -37.24 8.48 -10.20
CA TRP A 129 -38.38 9.20 -10.79
C TRP A 129 -39.39 8.26 -11.49
N GLY A 130 -39.10 6.96 -11.59
CA GLY A 130 -39.94 5.99 -12.30
C GLY A 130 -40.94 5.20 -11.45
N SER A 131 -40.89 5.29 -10.12
CA SER A 131 -41.80 4.54 -9.22
C SER A 131 -42.81 5.46 -8.53
N SER A 132 -43.60 6.20 -9.31
CA SER A 132 -44.94 6.56 -8.87
C SER A 132 -45.86 5.41 -9.26
N ALA A 133 -45.98 4.44 -8.35
CA ALA A 133 -46.99 3.40 -8.44
C ALA A 133 -48.36 4.05 -8.68
N ARG A 134 -49.05 3.63 -9.74
CA ARG A 134 -50.44 4.00 -9.99
C ARG A 134 -51.28 3.48 -8.82
N PRO A 135 -52.27 4.23 -8.32
CA PRO A 135 -53.27 3.65 -7.43
C PRO A 135 -54.02 2.57 -8.23
N GLN A 136 -54.13 1.37 -7.67
CA GLN A 136 -55.09 0.38 -8.16
C GLN A 136 -56.48 0.81 -7.68
N GLU A 137 -57.39 1.05 -8.64
CA GLU A 137 -58.84 0.98 -8.42
C GLU A 137 -59.29 -0.47 -8.30
#